data_AF-A0A928IWP0-F1
#
_entry.id   AF-A0A928IWP0-F1
#
_cell.length_a   1.000
_cell.length_b   1.000
_cell.length_c   1.000
_cell.angle_alpha   90.00
_cell.angle_beta   90.00
_cell.angle_gamma   90.00
#
_symmetry.space_group_name_H-M   'P 1'
#
loop_
_entity.id
_entity.type
_entity.pdbx_description
1 polymer ?
#
loop_
_entity_poly.entity_id
_entity_poly.type
_entity_poly.pdbx_seq_one_letter_code
_entity_poly.pdbx_strand_id
1 'polypeptide(L)'
;MMLYPTVADLTNDKVNRYKLVIATAKCARHIIDKVNSEQELAERMRVDNDRFSKDSKNDNPLLTEKPVSIAVQKLYDGDYTIVDNK
;
A
#
# COMPACT_ATOMS: atom_id res chain seq x y z
N MET A 1 -13.43 -8.49 18.83
CA MET A 1 -12.83 -7.72 17.71
C MET A 1 -13.61 -8.09 16.46
N MET A 2 -14.33 -7.15 15.85
CA MET A 2 -14.95 -7.38 14.54
C MET A 2 -13.92 -7.08 13.46
N LEU A 3 -13.74 -8.01 12.52
CA LEU A 3 -12.90 -7.78 11.36
C LEU A 3 -13.74 -7.02 10.34
N TYR A 4 -13.36 -5.78 10.06
CA TYR A 4 -13.99 -4.93 9.04
C TYR A 4 -12.94 -4.48 8.03
N PRO A 5 -13.29 -4.41 6.74
CA PRO A 5 -14.46 -5.03 6.11
C PRO A 5 -14.48 -6.55 6.28
N THR A 6 -15.67 -7.15 6.24
CA THR A 6 -15.80 -8.61 6.37
C THR A 6 -15.40 -9.32 5.08
N VAL A 7 -15.15 -10.63 5.14
CA VAL A 7 -14.88 -11.41 3.94
C VAL A 7 -16.07 -11.41 2.97
N ALA A 8 -17.31 -11.34 3.49
CA ALA A 8 -18.50 -11.26 2.67
C ALA A 8 -18.56 -9.94 1.89
N ASP A 9 -18.09 -8.84 2.48
CA ASP A 9 -18.04 -7.53 1.84
C ASP A 9 -17.02 -7.46 0.69
N LEU A 10 -15.99 -8.30 0.74
CA LEU A 10 -14.88 -8.33 -0.21
C LEU A 10 -14.98 -9.44 -1.27
N THR A 11 -16.00 -10.31 -1.18
CA THR A 11 -16.16 -11.44 -2.10
C THR A 11 -17.50 -11.36 -2.84
N ASN A 12 -17.54 -11.93 -4.04
CA ASN A 12 -18.73 -12.00 -4.88
C ASN A 12 -18.57 -13.14 -5.89
N ASP A 13 -19.53 -13.29 -6.83
CA ASP A 13 -19.51 -14.36 -7.83
C ASP A 13 -18.23 -14.39 -8.69
N LYS A 14 -17.54 -13.26 -8.86
CA LYS A 14 -16.31 -13.15 -9.64
C LYS A 14 -15.04 -13.27 -8.77
N VAL A 15 -15.13 -12.85 -7.52
CA VAL A 15 -14.02 -12.79 -6.55
C VAL A 15 -14.25 -13.79 -5.42
N ASN A 16 -13.60 -14.94 -5.53
CA ASN A 16 -13.56 -15.92 -4.44
C ASN A 16 -12.48 -15.55 -3.38
N ARG A 17 -12.53 -16.23 -2.23
CA ARG A 17 -11.60 -16.00 -1.10
C ARG A 17 -10.12 -16.13 -1.48
N TYR A 18 -9.76 -17.04 -2.38
CA TYR A 18 -8.38 -17.23 -2.82
C TYR A 18 -7.90 -16.08 -3.71
N LYS A 19 -8.75 -15.63 -4.65
CA LYS A 19 -8.47 -14.45 -5.47
C LYS A 19 -8.30 -13.20 -4.60
N LEU A 20 -9.17 -13.02 -3.60
CA LEU A 20 -9.07 -11.93 -2.64
C LEU A 20 -7.71 -11.93 -1.93
N VAL A 21 -7.28 -13.07 -1.37
CA VAL A 21 -5.97 -13.18 -0.69
C VAL A 21 -4.81 -12.81 -1.61
N ILE A 22 -4.82 -13.33 -2.84
CA ILE A 22 -3.77 -13.05 -3.84
C ILE A 22 -3.76 -11.55 -4.20
N ALA A 23 -4.94 -10.96 -4.42
CA ALA A 23 -5.10 -9.56 -4.76
C ALA A 23 -4.61 -8.66 -3.62
N THR A 24 -5.04 -8.91 -2.38
CA THR A 24 -4.59 -8.19 -1.19
C THR A 24 -3.08 -8.26 -1.03
N ALA A 25 -2.47 -9.44 -1.20
CA ALA A 25 -1.01 -9.60 -1.11
C ALA A 25 -0.25 -8.85 -2.22
N LYS A 26 -0.78 -8.81 -3.45
CA LYS A 26 -0.21 -8.02 -4.54
C LYS A 26 -0.35 -6.51 -4.28
N CYS A 27 -1.52 -6.07 -3.86
CA CYS A 27 -1.80 -4.67 -3.52
C CYS A 27 -0.91 -4.19 -2.36
N ALA A 28 -0.75 -4.98 -1.31
CA ALA A 28 0.13 -4.65 -0.18
C ALA A 28 1.59 -4.49 -0.60
N ARG A 29 2.11 -5.36 -1.47
CA ARG A 29 3.46 -5.21 -2.05
C ARG A 29 3.58 -3.92 -2.84
N HIS A 30 2.61 -3.64 -3.72
CA HIS A 30 2.59 -2.41 -4.51
C HIS A 30 2.60 -1.14 -3.64
N ILE A 31 1.86 -1.13 -2.53
CA ILE A 31 1.85 -0.01 -1.58
C ILE A 31 3.24 0.23 -0.99
N ILE A 32 3.92 -0.85 -0.56
CA ILE A 32 5.29 -0.76 -0.02
C ILE A 32 6.27 -0.29 -1.08
N ASP A 33 6.21 -0.86 -2.29
CA ASP A 33 7.10 -0.49 -3.39
C ASP A 33 6.98 1.01 -3.71
N LYS A 34 5.75 1.53 -3.72
CA LYS A 34 5.49 2.95 -3.92
C LYS A 34 6.11 3.81 -2.82
N VAL A 35 5.86 3.48 -1.55
CA VAL A 35 6.41 4.21 -0.40
C VAL A 35 7.94 4.22 -0.45
N ASN A 36 8.57 3.07 -0.69
CA ASN A 36 10.02 2.97 -0.80
C ASN A 36 10.56 3.82 -1.96
N SER A 37 9.89 3.80 -3.12
CA SER A 37 10.32 4.61 -4.27
C SER A 37 10.20 6.11 -4.00
N GLU A 38 9.16 6.55 -3.30
CA GLU A 38 8.97 7.95 -2.91
C GLU A 38 10.02 8.38 -1.90
N GLN A 39 10.36 7.52 -0.93
CA GLN A 39 11.44 7.76 0.02
C GLN A 39 12.80 7.87 -0.67
N GLU A 40 13.12 6.96 -1.59
CA GLU A 40 14.38 6.99 -2.34
C GLU A 40 14.50 8.26 -3.20
N LEU A 41 13.41 8.68 -3.85
CA LEU A 41 13.36 9.92 -4.62
C LEU A 41 13.55 11.15 -3.71
N ALA A 42 12.87 11.19 -2.56
CA ALA A 42 12.99 12.27 -1.60
C ALA A 42 14.42 12.36 -1.03
N GLU A 43 15.04 11.23 -0.68
CA GLU A 43 16.42 11.17 -0.22
C GLU A 43 17.40 11.66 -1.29
N ARG A 44 17.26 11.23 -2.55
CA ARG A 44 18.08 11.74 -3.66
C ARG A 44 17.97 13.24 -3.82
N MET A 45 16.74 13.77 -3.82
CA MET A 45 16.50 15.21 -3.88
C MET A 45 17.09 15.95 -2.68
N ARG A 46 17.02 15.39 -1.47
CA ARG A 46 17.65 15.97 -0.28
C ARG A 46 19.17 15.97 -0.41
N VAL A 47 19.80 14.89 -0.83
CA VAL A 47 21.26 14.81 -1.04
C VAL A 47 21.74 15.83 -2.08
N ASP A 48 20.98 16.04 -3.16
CA ASP A 48 21.30 17.06 -4.16
C ASP A 48 21.21 18.49 -3.60
N ASN A 49 20.27 18.74 -2.66
CA ASN A 49 20.08 20.05 -2.00
C ASN A 49 21.00 20.26 -0.77
N ASP A 50 21.32 19.22 0.01
CA ASP A 50 22.15 19.25 1.23
C ASP A 50 23.65 19.39 0.93
N ARG A 51 24.07 19.43 -0.34
CA ARG A 51 25.37 20.02 -0.71
C ARG A 51 25.54 21.46 -0.19
N PHE A 52 24.45 22.13 0.21
CA PHE A 52 24.48 23.52 0.70
C PHE A 52 24.04 23.76 2.15
N SER A 53 23.47 22.81 2.91
CA SER A 53 23.10 23.04 4.32
C SER A 53 23.01 21.74 5.11
N LYS A 54 23.80 21.65 6.17
CA LYS A 54 23.93 20.48 7.05
C LYS A 54 22.97 20.66 8.21
N ASP A 55 21.80 20.04 8.15
CA ASP A 55 21.00 19.56 9.28
C ASP A 55 19.56 19.33 8.80
N SER A 56 19.09 18.08 8.77
CA SER A 56 17.66 17.83 8.89
C SER A 56 17.36 16.42 9.41
N LYS A 57 16.46 16.40 10.39
CA LYS A 57 15.98 15.22 11.12
C LYS A 57 15.27 14.23 10.20
N ASN A 58 15.46 12.95 10.50
CA ASN A 58 14.84 11.80 9.84
C ASN A 58 13.44 11.54 10.41
N ASP A 59 12.46 12.32 9.96
CA ASP A 59 11.06 11.92 10.13
C ASP A 59 10.70 10.99 8.98
N ASN A 60 11.01 9.70 9.15
CA ASN A 60 10.48 8.67 8.27
C ASN A 60 8.95 8.69 8.38
N PRO A 61 8.18 8.84 7.29
CA PRO A 61 6.76 8.56 7.30
C PRO A 61 6.59 7.05 7.44
N LEU A 62 6.75 6.54 8.66
CA LEU A 62 6.34 5.19 9.01
C LEU A 62 4.86 5.09 8.67
N LEU A 63 4.53 4.16 7.77
CA LEU A 63 3.15 3.76 7.51
C LEU A 63 2.49 3.52 8.87
N THR A 64 1.53 4.37 9.23
CA THR A 64 0.81 4.30 10.51
C THR A 64 0.03 3.00 10.63
N GLU A 65 -0.35 2.44 9.48
CA GLU A 65 -1.08 1.19 9.34
C GLU A 65 -0.31 0.16 8.53
N LYS A 66 -0.57 -1.12 8.80
CA LYS A 66 0.05 -2.21 8.06
C LYS A 66 -0.36 -2.13 6.58
N PRO A 67 0.57 -2.35 5.63
CA PRO A 67 0.27 -2.34 4.19
C PRO A 67 -0.90 -3.26 3.78
N VAL A 68 -1.05 -4.39 4.48
CA VAL A 68 -2.16 -5.34 4.25
C VAL A 68 -3.50 -4.75 4.67
N SER A 69 -3.56 -3.99 5.77
CA SER A 69 -4.79 -3.31 6.22
C SER A 69 -5.21 -2.26 5.19
N ILE A 70 -4.26 -1.45 4.73
CA ILE A 70 -4.49 -0.43 3.69
C ILE A 70 -4.95 -1.11 2.39
N ALA A 71 -4.32 -2.23 2.00
CA ALA A 71 -4.71 -2.97 0.81
C ALA A 71 -6.15 -3.50 0.89
N VAL A 72 -6.55 -4.06 2.03
CA VAL A 72 -7.93 -4.53 2.26
C VAL A 72 -8.91 -3.35 2.15
N GLN A 73 -8.60 -2.23 2.79
CA GLN A 73 -9.47 -1.05 2.75
C GLN A 73 -9.58 -0.48 1.32
N LYS A 74 -8.48 -0.36 0.59
CA LYS A 74 -8.49 0.13 -0.79
C LYS A 74 -9.22 -0.80 -1.77
N LEU A 75 -9.18 -2.11 -1.54
CA LEU A 75 -9.99 -3.06 -2.32
C LEU A 75 -11.49 -2.90 -2.01
N TYR A 76 -11.83 -2.62 -0.75
CA TYR A 76 -13.20 -2.38 -0.31
C TYR A 76 -13.76 -1.05 -0.83
N ASP A 77 -12.96 0.02 -0.78
CA ASP A 77 -13.33 1.36 -1.25
C ASP A 77 -13.41 1.45 -2.79
N GLY A 78 -12.90 0.45 -3.50
CA GLY A 78 -12.87 0.40 -4.96
C GLY A 78 -11.68 1.11 -5.61
N ASP A 79 -10.73 1.64 -4.82
CA ASP A 79 -9.47 2.24 -5.28
C ASP A 79 -8.65 1.24 -6.12
N TYR A 80 -8.73 -0.05 -5.79
CA TYR A 80 -8.15 -1.14 -6.56
C TYR A 80 -9.22 -2.16 -6.95
N THR A 81 -9.13 -2.65 -8.19
CA THR A 81 -10.05 -3.67 -8.70
C THR A 81 -9.29 -4.95 -9.07
N ILE A 82 -9.88 -6.10 -8.77
CA ILE A 82 -9.35 -7.42 -9.17
C ILE A 82 -9.81 -7.71 -10.60
N VAL A 83 -8.85 -7.77 -11.53
CA VAL A 83 -9.09 -8.11 -12.93
C VAL A 83 -8.65 -9.54 -13.23
N ASP A 84 -9.49 -10.29 -13.93
CA ASP A 84 -9.11 -11.57 -14.54
C ASP A 84 -8.67 -11.27 -15.98
N ASN A 85 -7.37 -11.38 -16.27
CA ASN A 85 -6.93 -11.46 -17.65
C ASN A 85 -7.28 -12.86 -18.16
N LYS A 86 -8.25 -12.93 -19.07
CA LYS A 86 -8.43 -14.08 -19.97
C LYS A 86 -7.58 -13.89 -21.22
#